data_AF-A0A133UND3-F1
#
_entry.id   AF-A0A133UND3-F1
#
_cell.length_a   1.000
_cell.length_b   1.000
_cell.length_c   1.000
_cell.angle_alpha   90.00
_cell.angle_beta   90.00
_cell.angle_gamma   90.00
#
_symmetry.space_group_name_H-M   'P 1'
#
loop_
_entity.id
_entity.type
_entity.pdbx_description
1 polymer ?
#
loop_
_entity_poly.entity_id
_entity_poly.type
_entity_poly.pdbx_seq_one_letter_code
_entity_poly.pdbx_strand_id
1 'polypeptide(L)'
;MECFQEGVISEEETGGLSLEWGNKEIIEEMIRRVGEVEGFGRVLAKGSWRASKELGEEAEKFSQTIKKQGLPANDPRNALDWGLGYATATRGACHLKAFPFINKAVDVQFAKEELQVDDEKLLDPTTPEGIGKVVAWSENWSAALDSLGLCKFLYNYLGF
;
A
#
# COMPACT_ATOMS: atom_id res chain seq x y z
N MET A 1 -2.88 -17.22 4.33
CA MET A 1 -4.33 -17.44 4.29
C MET A 1 -4.75 -17.76 2.87
N GLU A 2 -4.63 -16.84 1.90
CA GLU A 2 -4.99 -17.13 0.49
C GLU A 2 -4.27 -18.36 -0.08
N CYS A 3 -2.94 -18.46 0.06
CA CYS A 3 -2.20 -19.66 -0.36
C CYS A 3 -2.70 -20.96 0.31
N PHE A 4 -3.22 -20.90 1.53
CA PHE A 4 -3.73 -22.08 2.23
C PHE A 4 -5.13 -22.46 1.72
N GLN A 5 -6.00 -21.47 1.54
CA GLN A 5 -7.33 -21.66 0.95
C GLN A 5 -7.24 -22.28 -0.46
N GLU A 6 -6.28 -21.82 -1.26
CA GLU A 6 -6.06 -22.29 -2.63
C GLU A 6 -5.20 -23.57 -2.70
N GLY A 7 -4.85 -24.16 -1.55
CA GLY A 7 -4.11 -25.42 -1.47
C GLY A 7 -2.64 -25.36 -1.91
N VAL A 8 -2.07 -24.16 -2.03
CA VAL A 8 -0.65 -23.94 -2.34
C VAL A 8 0.25 -24.29 -1.16
N ILE A 9 -0.26 -24.15 0.07
CA ILE A 9 0.42 -24.61 1.29
C ILE A 9 -0.53 -25.48 2.12
N SER A 10 0.03 -26.49 2.77
CA SER A 10 -0.70 -27.48 3.57
C SER A 10 -0.61 -27.22 5.07
N GLU A 11 -1.44 -27.93 5.83
CA GLU A 11 -1.38 -27.93 7.30
C GLU A 11 -0.05 -28.51 7.81
N GLU A 12 0.55 -29.47 7.09
CA GLU A 12 1.86 -30.02 7.42
C GLU A 12 2.96 -28.95 7.32
N GLU A 13 3.01 -28.21 6.21
CA GLU A 13 4.00 -27.14 5.99
C GLU A 13 3.89 -26.00 7.00
N THR A 14 2.68 -25.75 7.51
CA THR A 14 2.42 -24.71 8.51
C THR A 14 2.65 -25.20 9.95
N GLY A 15 3.02 -26.46 10.12
CA GLY A 15 3.29 -27.07 11.42
C GLY A 15 2.01 -27.33 12.23
N GLY A 16 0.98 -27.84 11.57
CA GLY A 16 -0.30 -28.20 12.17
C GLY A 16 -1.30 -27.05 12.29
N LEU A 17 -1.11 -25.94 11.56
CA LEU A 17 -1.96 -24.76 11.68
C LEU A 17 -2.89 -24.62 10.46
N SER A 18 -4.20 -24.67 10.68
CA SER A 18 -5.16 -24.30 9.64
C SER A 18 -5.18 -22.77 9.46
N LEU A 19 -4.59 -22.28 8.36
CA LEU A 19 -4.48 -20.85 8.05
C LEU A 19 -5.74 -20.28 7.37
N GLU A 20 -6.90 -20.57 7.94
CA GLU A 20 -8.21 -20.10 7.47
C GLU A 20 -8.43 -18.60 7.70
N TRP A 21 -9.23 -17.99 6.83
CA TRP A 21 -9.62 -16.59 6.94
C TRP A 21 -10.52 -16.33 8.15
N GLY A 22 -10.34 -15.17 8.78
CA GLY A 22 -11.17 -14.73 9.90
C GLY A 22 -10.87 -15.41 11.24
N ASN A 23 -9.89 -16.31 11.30
CA ASN A 23 -9.45 -16.94 12.54
C ASN A 23 -8.46 -16.03 13.29
N LYS A 24 -8.92 -15.42 14.37
CA LYS A 24 -8.13 -14.46 15.15
C LYS A 24 -6.94 -15.13 15.84
N GLU A 25 -7.16 -16.29 16.46
CA GLU A 25 -6.16 -17.02 17.24
C GLU A 25 -4.98 -17.43 16.35
N ILE A 26 -5.27 -17.83 15.11
CA ILE A 26 -4.25 -18.16 14.11
C ILE A 26 -3.46 -16.93 13.66
N ILE A 27 -4.10 -15.76 13.52
CA ILE A 27 -3.39 -14.50 13.21
C ILE A 27 -2.42 -14.15 14.34
N GLU A 28 -2.87 -14.21 15.60
CA GLU A 28 -2.04 -13.91 16.77
C GLU A 28 -0.83 -14.86 16.86
N GLU A 29 -1.04 -16.17 16.68
CA GLU A 29 0.06 -17.14 16.68
C GLU A 29 1.03 -16.94 15.51
N MET A 30 0.52 -16.62 14.31
CA MET A 30 1.40 -16.35 13.16
C MET A 30 2.20 -15.05 13.33
N ILE A 31 1.64 -14.01 13.95
CA ILE A 31 2.38 -12.81 14.31
C ILE A 31 3.55 -13.17 15.25
N ARG A 32 3.29 -13.97 16.28
CA ARG A 32 4.33 -14.43 17.21
C ARG A 32 5.42 -15.23 16.48
N ARG A 33 5.04 -16.22 15.67
CA ARG A 33 5.99 -17.06 14.89
C ARG A 33 6.81 -16.25 13.89
N VAL A 34 6.26 -15.20 13.30
CA VAL A 34 7.00 -14.28 12.43
C VAL A 34 8.00 -13.47 13.24
N GLY A 35 7.60 -12.93 14.39
CA GLY A 35 8.48 -12.15 15.27
C GLY A 35 9.65 -12.97 15.83
N GLU A 36 9.38 -14.21 16.23
CA GLU A 36 10.38 -15.14 16.77
C GLU A 36 11.12 -15.93 15.67
N VAL A 37 10.71 -15.80 14.41
CA VAL A 37 11.30 -16.50 13.26
C VAL A 37 11.26 -18.02 13.49
N GLU A 38 10.08 -18.56 13.84
CA GLU A 38 9.85 -19.98 14.19
C GLU A 38 8.91 -20.68 13.21
N GLY A 39 9.15 -21.98 12.96
CA GLY A 39 8.32 -22.79 12.06
C GLY A 39 8.08 -22.11 10.71
N PHE A 40 6.81 -22.08 10.26
CA PHE A 40 6.41 -21.39 9.03
C PHE A 40 6.59 -19.86 9.09
N GLY A 41 6.70 -19.28 10.29
CA GLY A 41 7.03 -17.87 10.48
C GLY A 41 8.40 -17.49 9.88
N ARG A 42 9.33 -18.44 9.75
CA ARG A 42 10.62 -18.24 9.04
C ARG A 42 10.44 -17.83 7.58
N VAL A 43 9.42 -18.37 6.91
CA VAL A 43 9.10 -18.05 5.51
C VAL A 43 8.49 -16.67 5.45
N LEU A 44 7.46 -16.40 6.27
CA LEU A 44 6.72 -15.14 6.25
C LEU A 44 7.54 -13.93 6.73
N ALA A 45 8.50 -14.13 7.64
CA ALA A 45 9.39 -13.06 8.13
C ALA A 45 10.23 -12.41 7.02
N LYS A 46 10.39 -13.06 5.86
CA LYS A 46 11.12 -12.54 4.69
C LYS A 46 10.30 -11.50 3.90
N GLY A 47 9.03 -11.34 4.24
CA GLY A 47 8.04 -10.50 3.54
C GLY A 47 7.35 -11.24 2.39
N SER A 48 6.13 -10.81 2.04
CA SER A 48 5.25 -11.49 1.06
C SER A 48 5.95 -11.82 -0.26
N TRP A 49 6.72 -10.88 -0.83
CA TRP A 49 7.41 -11.11 -2.11
C TRP A 49 8.46 -12.23 -2.05
N ARG A 50 9.22 -12.33 -0.95
CA ARG A 50 10.23 -13.40 -0.81
C ARG A 50 9.57 -14.73 -0.43
N ALA A 51 8.57 -14.67 0.44
CA ALA A 51 7.79 -15.83 0.84
C ALA A 51 7.13 -16.49 -0.39
N SER A 52 6.50 -15.72 -1.27
CA SER A 52 5.89 -16.28 -2.48
C SER A 52 6.91 -16.92 -3.42
N LYS A 53 8.08 -16.31 -3.61
CA LYS A 53 9.18 -16.87 -4.42
C LYS A 53 9.68 -18.22 -3.89
N GLU A 54 9.64 -18.42 -2.58
CA GLU A 54 10.04 -19.67 -1.92
C GLU A 54 8.94 -20.74 -2.00
N LEU A 55 7.67 -20.34 -1.90
CA LEU A 55 6.51 -21.24 -1.98
C LEU A 55 6.15 -21.64 -3.41
N GLY A 56 6.68 -20.95 -4.42
CA GLY A 56 6.54 -21.31 -5.84
C GLY A 56 5.60 -20.39 -6.63
N GLU A 57 5.54 -20.63 -7.94
CA GLU A 57 4.87 -19.76 -8.91
C GLU A 57 3.39 -19.50 -8.59
N GLU A 58 2.68 -20.52 -8.08
CA GLU A 58 1.28 -20.37 -7.68
C GLU A 58 1.11 -19.38 -6.52
N ALA A 59 2.07 -19.32 -5.58
CA ALA A 59 2.03 -18.36 -4.48
C ALA A 59 2.30 -16.92 -4.94
N GLU A 60 2.99 -16.72 -6.06
CA GLU A 60 3.33 -15.38 -6.56
C GLU A 60 2.10 -14.56 -6.95
N LYS A 61 1.05 -15.23 -7.44
CA LYS A 61 -0.22 -14.61 -7.83
C LYS A 61 -0.89 -13.88 -6.66
N PHE A 62 -0.64 -14.32 -5.43
CA PHE A 62 -1.19 -13.74 -4.20
C PHE A 62 -0.29 -12.67 -3.57
N SER A 63 0.93 -12.46 -4.09
CA SER A 63 1.84 -11.44 -3.55
C SER A 63 1.51 -10.05 -4.07
N GLN A 64 0.64 -9.35 -3.35
CA GLN A 64 0.23 -7.97 -3.63
C GLN A 64 1.34 -6.97 -3.26
N THR A 65 2.34 -6.83 -4.12
CA THR A 65 3.53 -6.00 -3.87
C THR A 65 3.93 -5.13 -5.06
N ILE A 66 4.51 -3.95 -4.78
CA ILE A 66 5.16 -3.10 -5.77
C ILE A 66 6.57 -2.78 -5.28
N LYS A 67 7.57 -3.05 -6.13
CA LYS A 67 9.00 -3.01 -5.75
C LYS A 67 9.29 -3.82 -4.47
N LYS A 68 8.64 -4.99 -4.33
CA LYS A 68 8.76 -5.92 -3.19
C LYS A 68 8.16 -5.45 -1.86
N GLN A 69 7.53 -4.26 -1.84
CA GLN A 69 6.81 -3.73 -0.69
C GLN A 69 5.32 -4.07 -0.80
N GLY A 70 4.71 -4.53 0.29
CA GLY A 70 3.27 -4.84 0.35
C GLY A 70 2.39 -3.63 0.09
N LEU A 71 1.28 -3.83 -0.64
CA LEU A 71 0.26 -2.78 -0.81
C LEU A 71 -0.27 -2.31 0.55
N PRO A 72 -0.53 -1.00 0.73
CA PRO A 72 -1.21 -0.48 1.91
C PRO A 72 -2.73 -0.70 1.80
N ALA A 73 -3.49 -0.17 2.78
CA ALA A 73 -4.92 -0.46 2.93
C ALA A 73 -5.86 0.15 1.87
N ASN A 74 -5.37 1.00 0.94
CA ASN A 74 -6.22 1.57 -0.11
C ASN A 74 -6.06 0.80 -1.42
N ASP A 75 -7.17 0.24 -1.90
CA ASP A 75 -7.26 -0.48 -3.16
C ASP A 75 -7.11 0.48 -4.36
N PRO A 76 -6.17 0.26 -5.29
CA PRO A 76 -5.95 1.16 -6.41
C PRO A 76 -7.05 1.06 -7.50
N ARG A 77 -7.94 0.06 -7.46
CA ARG A 77 -8.95 -0.15 -8.51
C ARG A 77 -10.02 0.93 -8.56
N ASN A 78 -10.30 1.61 -7.45
CA ASN A 78 -11.27 2.70 -7.39
C ASN A 78 -10.61 4.09 -7.34
N ALA A 79 -9.29 4.15 -7.43
CA ALA A 79 -8.53 5.38 -7.25
C ALA A 79 -7.18 5.29 -7.95
N LEU A 80 -7.15 5.77 -9.19
CA LEU A 80 -5.99 5.76 -10.07
C LEU A 80 -4.83 6.61 -9.52
N ASP A 81 -5.12 7.62 -8.69
CA ASP A 81 -4.10 8.42 -8.01
C ASP A 81 -3.30 7.62 -6.98
N TRP A 82 -3.96 6.75 -6.21
CA TRP A 82 -3.29 5.78 -5.35
C TRP A 82 -2.49 4.77 -6.19
N GLY A 83 -3.08 4.24 -7.26
CA GLY A 83 -2.41 3.30 -8.17
C GLY A 83 -1.13 3.86 -8.76
N LEU A 84 -1.19 5.05 -9.35
CA LEU A 84 -0.03 5.74 -9.92
C LEU A 84 0.99 6.10 -8.84
N GLY A 85 0.53 6.58 -7.68
CA GLY A 85 1.39 6.87 -6.53
C GLY A 85 2.17 5.64 -6.06
N TYR A 86 1.53 4.48 -5.95
CA TYR A 86 2.24 3.25 -5.57
C TYR A 86 3.24 2.79 -6.64
N ALA A 87 2.85 2.90 -7.92
CA ALA A 87 3.68 2.50 -9.04
C ALA A 87 4.95 3.35 -9.16
N THR A 88 4.85 4.66 -8.91
CA THR A 88 5.94 5.63 -9.09
C THR A 88 6.78 5.83 -7.82
N ALA A 89 6.22 5.62 -6.63
CA ALA A 89 6.91 5.82 -5.36
C ALA A 89 8.30 5.15 -5.31
N THR A 90 9.29 5.92 -4.85
CA THR A 90 10.70 5.51 -4.80
C THR A 90 11.00 4.35 -3.86
N ARG A 91 10.11 4.08 -2.90
CA ARG A 91 10.26 3.04 -1.86
C ARG A 91 9.25 1.90 -1.94
N GLY A 92 8.63 1.70 -3.10
CA GLY A 92 7.59 0.69 -3.32
C GLY A 92 6.19 1.18 -2.93
N ALA A 93 5.24 0.25 -2.81
CA ALA A 93 3.84 0.55 -2.52
C ALA A 93 3.66 1.30 -1.19
N CYS A 94 3.65 2.63 -1.25
CA CYS A 94 3.60 3.47 -0.06
C CYS A 94 2.64 4.64 -0.27
N HIS A 95 1.55 4.64 0.51
CA HIS A 95 0.56 5.70 0.48
C HIS A 95 1.13 7.06 0.90
N LEU A 96 2.10 7.10 1.82
CA LEU A 96 2.70 8.36 2.30
C LEU A 96 3.72 8.99 1.35
N LYS A 97 4.09 8.36 0.22
CA LYS A 97 5.11 8.94 -0.67
C LYS A 97 4.52 9.98 -1.61
N ALA A 98 3.44 9.63 -2.30
CA ALA A 98 2.61 10.59 -3.02
C ALA A 98 1.63 11.22 -2.05
N PHE A 99 0.78 10.40 -1.41
CA PHE A 99 -0.29 10.85 -0.52
C PHE A 99 -1.13 11.94 -1.22
N PRO A 100 -1.98 11.57 -2.21
CA PRO A 100 -2.74 12.51 -3.04
C PRO A 100 -3.79 13.25 -2.18
N PHE A 101 -3.30 14.22 -1.41
CA PHE A 101 -4.08 15.03 -0.48
C PHE A 101 -4.55 16.32 -1.14
N ILE A 102 -3.83 16.81 -2.16
CA ILE A 102 -4.21 18.01 -2.92
C ILE A 102 -5.52 17.86 -3.71
N ASN A 103 -6.12 16.69 -3.78
CA ASN A 103 -7.46 16.51 -4.34
C ASN A 103 -8.46 15.95 -3.33
N LYS A 104 -8.07 15.77 -2.05
CA LYS A 104 -8.90 15.10 -1.03
C LYS A 104 -9.03 15.87 0.28
N ALA A 105 -8.12 16.80 0.59
CA ALA A 105 -8.02 17.45 1.89
C ALA A 105 -7.59 18.94 1.83
N VAL A 106 -7.41 19.48 0.63
CA VAL A 106 -7.19 20.92 0.39
C VAL A 106 -8.45 21.61 -0.05
N ASP A 107 -8.44 22.94 0.04
CA ASP A 107 -9.33 23.77 -0.75
C ASP A 107 -9.20 23.47 -2.26
N VAL A 108 -10.34 23.24 -2.91
CA VAL A 108 -10.40 22.88 -4.33
C VAL A 108 -9.93 24.02 -5.23
N GLN A 109 -10.13 25.27 -4.82
CA GLN A 109 -9.70 26.43 -5.58
C GLN A 109 -8.18 26.53 -5.59
N PHE A 110 -7.53 26.32 -4.43
CA PHE A 110 -6.08 26.21 -4.35
C PHE A 110 -5.56 25.09 -5.26
N ALA A 111 -6.17 23.90 -5.20
CA ALA A 111 -5.77 22.76 -6.03
C ALA A 111 -5.88 23.06 -7.53
N LYS A 112 -6.94 23.73 -7.96
CA LYS A 112 -7.14 24.16 -9.35
C LYS A 112 -6.06 25.13 -9.80
N GLU A 113 -5.78 26.15 -8.99
CA GLU A 113 -4.80 27.19 -9.32
C GLU A 113 -3.40 26.61 -9.42
N GLU A 114 -3.04 25.75 -8.46
CA GLU A 114 -1.73 25.13 -8.39
C GLU A 114 -1.52 24.07 -9.49
N LEU A 115 -2.52 23.21 -9.73
CA LEU A 115 -2.39 22.11 -10.68
C LEU A 115 -2.83 22.47 -12.10
N GLN A 116 -3.59 23.56 -12.28
CA GLN A 116 -4.19 23.94 -13.56
C GLN A 116 -4.99 22.77 -14.15
N VAL A 117 -5.93 22.24 -13.36
CA VAL A 117 -6.84 21.13 -13.69
C VAL A 117 -8.25 21.53 -13.28
N ASP A 118 -9.25 21.23 -14.11
CA ASP A 118 -10.67 21.46 -13.80
C ASP A 118 -11.08 20.66 -12.54
N ASP A 119 -12.00 21.20 -11.72
CA ASP A 119 -12.50 20.58 -10.48
C ASP A 119 -13.02 19.17 -10.70
N GLU A 120 -13.90 19.00 -11.69
CA GLU A 120 -14.58 17.72 -11.91
C GLU A 120 -13.58 16.60 -12.16
N LYS A 121 -12.46 16.91 -12.83
CA LYS A 121 -11.39 15.96 -13.15
C LYS A 121 -10.40 15.78 -11.99
N LEU A 122 -10.18 16.82 -11.20
CA LEU A 122 -9.29 16.77 -10.03
C LEU A 122 -9.87 15.87 -8.93
N LEU A 123 -11.19 15.91 -8.75
CA LEU A 123 -11.92 15.20 -7.71
C LEU A 123 -12.39 13.80 -8.11
N ASP A 124 -12.29 13.43 -9.39
CA ASP A 124 -12.63 12.08 -9.86
C ASP A 124 -11.37 11.20 -9.99
N PRO A 125 -11.05 10.39 -8.96
CA PRO A 125 -9.88 9.53 -9.00
C PRO A 125 -10.06 8.31 -9.92
N THR A 126 -11.21 8.15 -10.57
CA THR A 126 -11.48 7.03 -11.49
C THR A 126 -11.12 7.36 -12.94
N THR A 127 -10.82 8.62 -13.24
CA THR A 127 -10.42 9.08 -14.57
C THR A 127 -8.92 9.41 -14.59
N PRO A 128 -8.18 9.11 -15.67
CA PRO A 128 -6.74 9.36 -15.74
C PRO A 128 -6.37 10.84 -15.84
N GLU A 129 -7.31 11.72 -16.20
CA GLU A 129 -7.09 13.14 -16.39
C GLU A 129 -6.62 13.83 -15.11
N GLY A 130 -5.50 14.54 -15.16
CA GLY A 130 -4.98 15.30 -14.01
C GLY A 130 -4.26 14.46 -12.93
N ILE A 131 -4.49 13.14 -12.88
CA ILE A 131 -3.87 12.22 -11.90
C ILE A 131 -2.35 12.36 -11.84
N GLY A 132 -1.69 12.45 -13.00
CA GLY A 132 -0.23 12.60 -13.06
C GLY A 132 0.27 13.88 -12.38
N LYS A 133 -0.46 14.99 -12.52
CA LYS A 133 -0.12 16.26 -11.87
C LYS A 133 -0.34 16.18 -10.36
N VAL A 134 -1.47 15.60 -9.94
CA VAL A 134 -1.80 15.36 -8.52
C VAL A 134 -0.69 14.54 -7.85
N VAL A 135 -0.29 13.42 -8.44
CA VAL A 135 0.75 12.54 -7.88
C VAL A 135 2.11 13.22 -7.85
N ALA A 136 2.54 13.86 -8.95
CA ALA A 136 3.83 14.53 -9.01
C ALA A 136 3.94 15.67 -7.99
N TRP A 137 2.91 16.50 -7.87
CA TRP A 137 2.85 17.56 -6.87
C TRP A 137 2.92 16.99 -5.46
N SER A 138 2.09 15.98 -5.16
CA SER A 138 2.01 15.40 -3.81
C SER A 138 3.31 14.69 -3.41
N GLU A 139 4.02 14.05 -4.35
CA GLU A 139 5.34 13.46 -4.10
C GLU A 139 6.42 14.50 -3.76
N ASN A 140 6.42 15.63 -4.48
CA ASN A 140 7.34 16.75 -4.24
C ASN A 140 7.06 17.41 -2.90
N TRP A 141 5.80 17.67 -2.60
CA TRP A 141 5.38 18.22 -1.32
C TRP A 141 5.75 17.29 -0.15
N SER A 142 5.44 16.00 -0.28
CA SER A 142 5.82 14.98 0.68
C SER A 142 7.34 14.93 0.91
N ALA A 143 8.15 15.12 -0.14
CA ALA A 143 9.60 15.17 -0.03
C ALA A 143 10.09 16.42 0.71
N ALA A 144 9.47 17.58 0.48
CA ALA A 144 9.77 18.81 1.19
C ALA A 144 9.48 18.64 2.70
N LEU A 145 8.31 18.11 3.05
CA LEU A 145 7.95 17.84 4.46
C LEU A 145 8.91 16.84 5.12
N ASP A 146 9.25 15.75 4.44
CA ASP A 146 10.21 14.77 4.96
C ASP A 146 11.59 15.40 5.18
N SER A 147 12.03 16.31 4.30
CA SER A 147 13.31 17.02 4.43
C SER A 147 13.33 18.02 5.58
N LEU A 148 12.17 18.60 5.90
CA LEU A 148 11.99 19.51 7.04
C LEU A 148 11.74 18.77 8.36
N GLY A 149 11.59 17.44 8.34
CA GLY A 149 11.22 16.65 9.52
C GLY A 149 9.78 16.92 10.01
N LEU A 150 8.93 17.43 9.12
CA LEU A 150 7.56 17.81 9.44
C LEU A 150 6.59 16.66 9.23
N CYS A 151 5.62 16.54 10.13
CA CYS A 151 4.54 15.56 9.99
C CYS A 151 3.66 15.90 8.79
N LYS A 152 3.39 14.92 7.92
CA LYS A 152 2.49 15.09 6.76
C LYS A 152 1.05 15.45 7.16
N PHE A 153 0.64 15.18 8.41
CA PHE A 153 -0.67 15.60 8.93
C PHE A 153 -0.77 17.07 9.32
N LEU A 154 0.33 17.83 9.31
CA LEU A 154 0.27 19.29 9.51
C LEU A 154 -0.66 19.97 8.49
N TYR A 155 -0.91 19.31 7.35
CA TYR A 155 -1.88 19.73 6.35
C TYR A 155 -3.29 20.00 6.92
N ASN A 156 -3.77 19.19 7.87
CA ASN A 156 -5.13 19.31 8.42
C ASN A 156 -5.34 20.57 9.29
N TYR A 157 -4.26 21.21 9.74
CA TYR A 157 -4.34 22.27 10.74
C TYR A 157 -4.03 23.66 10.20
N LEU A 158 -3.45 23.76 9.00
CA LEU A 158 -2.99 25.03 8.48
C LEU A 158 -4.02 25.78 7.63
N GLY A 159 -5.16 25.16 7.31
CA GLY A 159 -6.36 25.85 6.80
C GLY A 159 -6.10 26.78 5.61
N PHE A 160 -5.14 26.41 4.75
CA PHE A 160 -4.90 27.09 3.49
C PHE A 160 -5.81 26.51 2.41
#